data_AF-A0A819Q0S9-F1
#
_entry.id   AF-A0A819Q0S9-F1
#
_cell.length_a   1.000
_cell.length_b   1.000
_cell.length_c   1.000
_cell.angle_alpha   90.00
_cell.angle_beta   90.00
_cell.angle_gamma   90.00
#
_symmetry.space_group_name_H-M   'P 1'
#
loop_
_entity.id
_entity.type
_entity.pdbx_description
1 polymer ?
#
loop_
_entity_poly.entity_id
_entity_poly.type
_entity_poly.pdbx_seq_one_letter_code
_entity_poly.pdbx_strand_id
1 'polypeptide(L)'
;VLKRDCNVDVDPKHISDRREWATAHYHSFYNPHCLFELEIRWLVATSCLLRDLITQWTQRRETIPGSNQFIFNLVPIPCDPFAEFDALRGSIYIKINSLCLRDKLANLPDEDQILRINIFQEFILKRYGFILNACVSYKNEKIYYVHISGGMLVYIISNVYNVHYNNPPTRVVSTGMTSNDELSPLDYGFYWCWNFCLGKRWRSSQTGEEKYQDIMLADFRAFCANDNNRLVNFWNELNDLANKKINEKQQKSSNNH
;
A
#
# COMPACT_ATOMS: atom_id res chain seq x y z
N VAL A 1 -21.70 -9.75 -0.79
CA VAL A 1 -20.89 -9.38 -1.97
C VAL A 1 -19.85 -8.35 -1.53
N LEU A 2 -18.57 -8.55 -1.84
CA LEU A 2 -17.46 -7.70 -1.38
C LEU A 2 -17.34 -6.38 -2.17
N LYS A 3 -17.76 -6.38 -3.43
CA LYS A 3 -17.84 -5.19 -4.29
C LYS A 3 -19.29 -4.96 -4.75
N ARG A 4 -19.63 -3.72 -5.13
CA ARG A 4 -20.93 -3.30 -5.69
C ARG A 4 -20.70 -2.56 -6.99
N ASP A 5 -21.74 -2.55 -7.81
CA ASP A 5 -21.81 -1.79 -9.05
C ASP A 5 -22.89 -0.71 -8.95
N CYS A 6 -22.63 0.47 -9.52
CA CYS A 6 -23.67 1.45 -9.80
C CYS A 6 -23.44 2.15 -11.13
N ASN A 7 -24.53 2.65 -11.73
CA ASN A 7 -24.43 3.48 -12.92
C ASN A 7 -24.01 4.90 -12.53
N VAL A 8 -23.07 5.44 -13.29
CA VAL A 8 -22.57 6.81 -13.19
C VAL A 8 -23.07 7.57 -14.42
N ASP A 9 -23.79 8.66 -14.17
CA ASP A 9 -24.07 9.65 -15.20
C ASP A 9 -22.80 10.46 -15.47
N VAL A 10 -22.24 10.33 -16.67
CA VAL A 10 -20.97 10.97 -17.04
C VAL A 10 -21.18 12.42 -17.50
N ASP A 11 -22.39 12.76 -17.91
CA ASP A 11 -22.75 14.08 -18.43
C ASP A 11 -23.98 14.67 -17.71
N PRO A 12 -23.85 15.00 -16.41
CA PRO A 12 -24.96 15.54 -15.62
C PRO A 12 -25.42 16.93 -16.09
N LYS A 13 -24.65 17.58 -16.97
CA LYS A 13 -24.97 18.89 -17.54
C LYS A 13 -25.62 18.78 -18.93
N HIS A 14 -25.77 17.57 -19.46
CA HIS A 14 -26.33 17.31 -20.79
C HIS A 14 -25.66 18.15 -21.89
N ILE A 15 -24.33 18.18 -21.88
CA ILE A 15 -23.51 18.85 -22.90
C ILE A 15 -23.55 18.05 -24.21
N SER A 16 -23.54 16.73 -24.11
CA SER A 16 -23.62 15.79 -25.22
C SER A 16 -25.06 15.67 -25.73
N ASP A 17 -25.21 15.45 -27.02
CA ASP A 17 -26.49 15.18 -27.68
C ASP A 17 -27.04 13.78 -27.38
N ARG A 18 -26.18 12.91 -26.84
CA ARG A 18 -26.50 11.53 -26.45
C ARG A 18 -26.29 11.33 -24.95
N ARG A 19 -26.97 10.32 -24.40
CA ARG A 19 -26.75 9.89 -23.03
C ARG A 19 -25.39 9.21 -22.90
N GLU A 20 -24.53 9.73 -22.04
CA GLU A 20 -23.21 9.18 -21.75
C GLU A 20 -23.14 8.67 -20.32
N TRP A 21 -22.72 7.42 -20.15
CA TRP A 21 -22.71 6.77 -18.84
C TRP A 21 -21.54 5.81 -18.68
N ALA A 22 -21.23 5.52 -17.42
CA ALA A 22 -20.22 4.56 -16.99
C ALA A 22 -20.77 3.68 -15.86
N THR A 23 -20.04 2.63 -15.51
CA THR A 23 -20.31 1.79 -14.34
C THR A 23 -19.18 1.97 -13.35
N ALA A 24 -19.51 2.33 -12.11
CA ALA A 24 -18.58 2.35 -11.01
C ALA A 24 -18.64 1.03 -10.25
N HIS A 25 -17.49 0.39 -10.09
CA HIS A 25 -17.28 -0.82 -9.30
C HIS A 25 -16.46 -0.47 -8.06
N TYR A 26 -16.98 -0.74 -6.87
CA TYR A 26 -16.38 -0.24 -5.61
C TYR A 26 -16.61 -1.18 -4.43
N HIS A 27 -15.88 -0.98 -3.32
CA HIS A 27 -16.03 -1.79 -2.11
C HIS A 27 -17.41 -1.63 -1.45
N SER A 28 -18.05 -2.74 -1.09
CA SER A 28 -19.35 -2.74 -0.39
C SER A 28 -19.29 -2.11 1.01
N PHE A 29 -18.11 -2.10 1.62
CA PHE A 29 -17.87 -1.65 2.99
C PHE A 29 -16.65 -0.72 3.03
N TYR A 30 -16.74 0.31 3.86
CA TYR A 30 -15.62 1.20 4.14
C TYR A 30 -14.83 0.67 5.35
N ASN A 31 -13.51 0.67 5.24
CA ASN A 31 -12.59 0.39 6.34
C ASN A 31 -11.56 1.52 6.43
N PRO A 32 -11.51 2.29 7.53
CA PRO A 32 -10.59 3.42 7.67
C PRO A 32 -9.10 3.01 7.70
N HIS A 33 -8.80 1.72 7.84
CA HIS A 33 -7.43 1.19 7.84
C HIS A 33 -6.98 0.65 6.48
N CYS A 34 -7.85 0.67 5.47
CA CYS A 34 -7.56 0.18 4.13
C CYS A 34 -7.95 1.23 3.08
N LEU A 35 -7.41 1.08 1.88
CA LEU A 35 -7.84 1.89 0.75
C LEU A 35 -9.26 1.53 0.32
N PHE A 36 -9.95 2.54 -0.17
CA PHE A 36 -11.23 2.37 -0.82
C PHE A 36 -11.02 2.41 -2.34
N GLU A 37 -11.17 1.26 -2.99
CA GLU A 37 -11.00 1.15 -4.44
C GLU A 37 -12.30 1.55 -5.15
N LEU A 38 -12.16 2.40 -6.16
CA LEU A 38 -13.21 2.80 -7.08
C LEU A 38 -12.70 2.63 -8.52
N GLU A 39 -13.24 1.64 -9.21
CA GLU A 39 -12.95 1.36 -10.62
C GLU A 39 -14.08 1.91 -11.49
N ILE A 40 -13.76 2.77 -12.46
CA ILE A 40 -14.72 3.30 -13.42
C ILE A 40 -14.55 2.55 -14.75
N ARG A 41 -15.59 1.82 -15.15
CA ARG A 41 -15.67 1.10 -16.43
C ARG A 41 -16.58 1.86 -17.38
N TRP A 42 -16.11 2.17 -18.58
CA TRP A 42 -16.85 2.98 -19.54
C TRP A 42 -16.57 2.51 -20.97
N LEU A 43 -17.62 2.46 -21.79
CA LEU A 43 -17.57 2.19 -23.23
C LEU A 43 -18.42 3.18 -24.04
N VAL A 44 -19.41 3.80 -23.41
CA VAL A 44 -20.44 4.64 -24.05
C VAL A 44 -20.39 6.08 -23.54
N ALA A 45 -19.22 6.52 -23.08
CA ALA A 45 -18.98 7.91 -22.70
C ALA A 45 -17.80 8.48 -23.47
N THR A 46 -17.65 9.80 -23.45
CA THR A 46 -16.57 10.56 -24.07
C THR A 46 -15.49 10.84 -23.03
N SER A 47 -14.22 10.60 -23.37
CA SER A 47 -13.09 10.68 -22.41
C SER A 47 -12.98 12.05 -21.74
N CYS A 48 -13.29 13.12 -22.46
CA CYS A 48 -13.25 14.48 -21.94
C CYS A 48 -14.28 14.71 -20.83
N LEU A 49 -15.53 14.28 -21.05
CA LEU A 49 -16.59 14.41 -20.06
C LEU A 49 -16.29 13.60 -18.80
N LEU A 50 -15.82 12.35 -18.98
CA LEU A 50 -15.41 11.52 -17.85
C LEU A 50 -14.24 12.14 -17.07
N ARG A 51 -13.25 12.68 -17.77
CA ARG A 51 -12.14 13.41 -17.14
C ARG A 51 -12.64 14.61 -16.33
N ASP A 52 -13.56 15.39 -16.88
CA ASP A 52 -14.09 16.58 -16.20
C ASP A 52 -14.89 16.19 -14.96
N LEU A 53 -15.66 15.11 -15.03
CA LEU A 53 -16.38 14.54 -13.90
C LEU A 53 -15.43 14.05 -12.79
N ILE A 54 -14.42 13.24 -13.15
CA ILE A 54 -13.42 12.76 -12.20
C ILE A 54 -12.67 13.94 -11.58
N THR A 55 -12.30 14.94 -12.37
CA THR A 55 -11.64 16.16 -11.88
C THR A 55 -12.52 16.87 -10.85
N GLN A 56 -13.82 16.99 -11.11
CA GLN A 56 -14.77 17.55 -10.14
C GLN A 56 -14.83 16.73 -8.85
N TRP A 57 -14.82 15.39 -8.93
CA TRP A 57 -14.79 14.54 -7.73
C TRP A 57 -13.52 14.73 -6.91
N THR A 58 -12.36 14.83 -7.56
CA THR A 58 -11.08 15.06 -6.87
C THR A 58 -10.98 16.43 -6.22
N GLN A 59 -11.64 17.42 -6.81
CA GLN A 59 -11.67 18.79 -6.32
C GLN A 59 -12.85 19.04 -5.39
N ARG A 60 -13.70 18.04 -5.12
CA ARG A 60 -14.88 18.21 -4.27
C ARG A 60 -14.42 18.52 -2.85
N ARG A 61 -14.43 19.81 -2.52
CA ARG A 61 -13.93 20.40 -1.26
C ARG A 61 -14.94 20.29 -0.14
N GLU A 62 -15.60 19.14 0.01
CA GLU A 62 -16.37 18.94 1.23
C GLU A 62 -15.35 18.82 2.37
N THR A 63 -15.26 19.88 3.17
CA THR A 63 -14.47 19.94 4.38
C THR A 63 -15.30 19.40 5.52
N ILE A 64 -14.70 18.63 6.43
CA ILE A 64 -15.41 18.19 7.64
C ILE A 64 -15.81 19.46 8.42
N PRO A 65 -17.09 19.64 8.79
CA PRO A 65 -17.55 20.83 9.51
C PRO A 65 -16.66 21.15 10.72
N GLY A 66 -16.15 22.39 10.80
CA GLY A 66 -15.23 22.81 11.86
C GLY A 66 -13.76 22.44 11.66
N SER A 67 -13.37 21.92 10.48
CA SER A 67 -11.97 21.64 10.15
C SER A 67 -11.60 22.10 8.74
N ASN A 68 -10.30 22.35 8.51
CA ASN A 68 -9.74 22.55 7.17
C ASN A 68 -9.38 21.21 6.47
N GLN A 69 -9.88 20.08 6.98
CA GLN A 69 -9.57 18.75 6.43
C GLN A 69 -10.63 18.33 5.42
N PHE A 70 -10.16 17.80 4.28
CA PHE A 70 -11.01 17.21 3.25
C PHE A 70 -11.55 15.85 3.69
N ILE A 71 -12.78 15.53 3.27
CA ILE A 71 -13.43 14.26 3.64
C ILE A 71 -12.72 13.05 3.01
N PHE A 72 -12.12 13.20 1.82
CA PHE A 72 -11.35 12.13 1.17
C PHE A 72 -10.26 12.67 0.24
N ASN A 73 -9.28 11.82 -0.09
CA ASN A 73 -8.27 12.07 -1.11
C ASN A 73 -8.42 11.03 -2.23
N LEU A 74 -8.71 11.47 -3.45
CA LEU A 74 -8.89 10.59 -4.61
C LEU A 74 -7.65 10.64 -5.50
N VAL A 75 -6.96 9.50 -5.62
CA VAL A 75 -5.74 9.36 -6.42
C VAL A 75 -5.88 8.22 -7.42
N PRO A 76 -5.39 8.38 -8.66
CA PRO A 76 -5.41 7.30 -9.63
C PRO A 76 -4.29 6.32 -9.29
N ILE A 77 -4.58 5.02 -9.38
CA ILE A 77 -3.59 3.95 -9.18
C ILE A 77 -3.51 3.16 -10.49
N PRO A 78 -2.31 2.73 -10.92
CA PRO A 78 -2.20 1.85 -12.08
C PRO A 78 -2.95 0.54 -11.85
N CYS A 79 -3.61 0.01 -12.89
CA CYS A 79 -4.30 -1.29 -12.78
C CYS A 79 -3.35 -2.43 -12.39
N ASP A 80 -2.09 -2.37 -12.84
CA ASP A 80 -1.04 -3.29 -12.42
C ASP A 80 0.25 -2.50 -12.13
N PRO A 81 0.44 -2.03 -10.89
CA PRO A 81 1.55 -1.13 -10.56
C PRO A 81 2.93 -1.80 -10.58
N PHE A 82 2.97 -3.13 -10.67
CA PHE A 82 4.20 -3.94 -10.61
C PHE A 82 4.37 -4.85 -11.83
N ALA A 83 3.62 -4.62 -12.92
CA ALA A 83 3.75 -5.41 -14.14
C ALA A 83 5.14 -5.24 -14.79
N GLU A 84 5.72 -6.33 -15.30
CA GLU A 84 7.06 -6.37 -15.90
C GLU A 84 7.23 -5.58 -17.20
N PHE A 85 6.12 -5.14 -17.81
CA PHE A 85 6.13 -4.61 -19.18
C PHE A 85 6.80 -3.24 -19.32
N ASP A 86 7.06 -2.53 -18.22
CA ASP A 86 7.75 -1.24 -18.29
C ASP A 86 9.22 -1.36 -17.88
N ALA A 87 10.08 -1.41 -18.91
CA ALA A 87 11.51 -1.61 -18.76
C ALA A 87 12.20 -0.53 -17.92
N LEU A 88 11.61 0.67 -17.85
CA LEU A 88 12.16 1.85 -17.18
C LEU A 88 11.54 2.09 -15.79
N ARG A 89 10.54 1.29 -15.40
CA ARG A 89 9.79 1.46 -14.14
C ARG A 89 9.92 0.23 -13.23
N GLY A 90 11.06 -0.44 -13.30
CA GLY A 90 11.36 -1.58 -12.43
C GLY A 90 11.22 -1.21 -10.96
N SER A 91 10.70 -2.15 -10.17
CA SER A 91 10.62 -1.99 -8.73
C SER A 91 12.01 -1.86 -8.12
N ILE A 92 12.11 -1.02 -7.11
CA ILE A 92 13.32 -0.80 -6.34
C ILE A 92 13.26 -1.74 -5.15
N TYR A 93 14.16 -2.73 -5.10
CA TYR A 93 14.28 -3.58 -3.93
C TYR A 93 14.98 -2.84 -2.79
N ILE A 94 14.37 -2.87 -1.61
CA ILE A 94 14.90 -2.29 -0.37
C ILE A 94 15.03 -3.42 0.64
N LYS A 95 16.27 -3.86 0.85
CA LYS A 95 16.61 -4.92 1.80
C LYS A 95 16.51 -4.42 3.23
N ILE A 96 15.91 -5.22 4.10
CA ILE A 96 15.97 -5.01 5.55
C ILE A 96 17.28 -5.61 6.06
N ASN A 97 17.96 -4.89 6.96
CA ASN A 97 19.12 -5.41 7.66
C ASN A 97 18.69 -6.56 8.60
N SER A 98 18.81 -7.79 8.12
CA SER A 98 18.40 -8.97 8.88
C SER A 98 19.41 -9.38 9.95
N LEU A 99 20.67 -8.95 9.84
CA LEU A 99 21.71 -9.24 10.83
C LEU A 99 21.34 -8.69 12.21
N CYS A 100 20.81 -7.47 12.28
CA CYS A 100 20.41 -6.87 13.56
C CYS A 100 19.11 -7.44 14.16
N LEU A 101 18.39 -8.27 13.40
CA LEU A 101 17.16 -8.94 13.85
C LEU A 101 17.36 -10.42 14.17
N ARG A 102 18.46 -11.04 13.72
CA ARG A 102 18.74 -12.47 13.88
C ARG A 102 18.60 -12.95 15.32
N ASP A 103 19.28 -12.30 16.26
CA ASP A 103 19.26 -12.71 17.68
C ASP A 103 17.86 -12.57 18.31
N LYS A 104 17.04 -11.67 17.77
CA LYS A 104 15.66 -11.43 18.25
C LYS A 104 14.68 -12.48 17.74
N LEU A 105 15.06 -13.25 16.73
CA LEU A 105 14.26 -14.27 16.06
C LEU A 105 14.76 -15.70 16.32
N ALA A 106 16.00 -15.85 16.76
CA ALA A 106 16.68 -17.14 16.92
C ALA A 106 15.93 -18.18 17.79
N ASN A 107 15.06 -17.74 18.69
CA ASN A 107 14.31 -18.62 19.59
C ASN A 107 12.97 -19.12 19.01
N LEU A 108 12.60 -18.68 17.80
CA LEU A 108 11.32 -19.03 17.17
C LEU A 108 11.52 -20.09 16.09
N PRO A 109 10.53 -20.97 15.85
CA PRO A 109 10.49 -21.80 14.65
C PRO A 109 10.50 -20.96 13.36
N ASP A 110 11.00 -21.51 12.26
CA ASP A 110 11.18 -20.76 11.00
C ASP A 110 9.87 -20.13 10.48
N GLU A 111 8.75 -20.85 10.55
CA GLU A 111 7.42 -20.33 10.16
C GLU A 111 7.00 -19.11 11.00
N ASP A 112 7.26 -19.16 12.30
CA ASP A 112 6.95 -18.06 13.22
C ASP A 112 7.91 -16.88 13.00
N GLN A 113 9.17 -17.13 12.62
CA GLN A 113 10.10 -16.07 12.23
C GLN A 113 9.59 -15.33 10.99
N ILE A 114 9.17 -16.06 9.95
CA ILE A 114 8.61 -15.50 8.72
C ILE A 114 7.38 -14.64 9.04
N LEU A 115 6.43 -15.19 9.80
CA LEU A 115 5.22 -14.47 10.18
C LEU A 115 5.54 -13.21 10.98
N ARG A 116 6.49 -13.30 11.92
CA ARG A 116 6.87 -12.16 12.76
C ARG A 116 7.55 -11.05 11.96
N ILE A 117 8.40 -11.40 11.00
CA ILE A 117 8.98 -10.42 10.10
C ILE A 117 7.93 -9.80 9.18
N ASN A 118 7.02 -10.59 8.62
CA ASN A 118 5.91 -10.09 7.80
C ASN A 118 5.07 -9.05 8.56
N ILE A 119 4.69 -9.36 9.79
CA ILE A 119 3.97 -8.42 10.67
C ILE A 119 4.82 -7.17 10.94
N PHE A 120 6.12 -7.33 11.19
CA PHE A 120 7.02 -6.20 11.40
C PHE A 120 7.11 -5.30 10.17
N GLN A 121 7.21 -5.87 8.97
CA GLN A 121 7.18 -5.14 7.70
C GLN A 121 5.89 -4.31 7.56
N GLU A 122 4.73 -4.86 7.91
CA GLU A 122 3.48 -4.09 7.94
C GLU A 122 3.53 -2.91 8.89
N PHE A 123 4.10 -3.08 10.09
CA PHE A 123 4.25 -1.98 11.05
C PHE A 123 5.21 -0.91 10.55
N ILE A 124 6.28 -1.28 9.86
CA ILE A 124 7.18 -0.32 9.21
C ILE A 124 6.39 0.49 8.19
N LEU A 125 5.65 -0.16 7.30
CA LEU A 125 4.84 0.51 6.29
C LEU A 125 3.82 1.46 6.92
N LYS A 126 3.08 1.01 7.95
CA LYS A 126 2.15 1.87 8.69
C LYS A 126 2.82 3.09 9.30
N ARG A 127 4.03 2.94 9.87
CA ARG A 127 4.81 4.07 10.44
C ARG A 127 5.16 5.11 9.38
N TYR A 128 5.45 4.67 8.16
CA TYR A 128 5.73 5.55 7.02
C TYR A 128 4.49 6.06 6.30
N GLY A 129 3.27 5.79 6.79
CA GLY A 129 2.03 6.30 6.20
C GLY A 129 1.54 5.50 4.99
N PHE A 130 1.94 4.25 4.86
CA PHE A 130 1.39 3.34 3.85
C PHE A 130 0.10 2.67 4.34
N ILE A 131 -0.89 2.61 3.44
CA ILE A 131 -2.21 2.04 3.66
C ILE A 131 -2.37 0.81 2.76
N LEU A 132 -2.92 -0.26 3.31
CA LEU A 132 -3.15 -1.53 2.61
C LEU A 132 -4.27 -1.40 1.54
N ASN A 133 -4.05 -1.96 0.35
CA ASN A 133 -5.04 -1.93 -0.75
C ASN A 133 -6.26 -2.85 -0.54
N ALA A 134 -6.17 -3.85 0.33
CA ALA A 134 -7.22 -4.85 0.47
C ALA A 134 -8.29 -4.45 1.50
N CYS A 135 -9.53 -4.26 1.05
CA CYS A 135 -10.70 -4.36 1.91
C CYS A 135 -11.30 -5.78 1.78
N VAL A 136 -10.81 -6.69 2.64
CA VAL A 136 -11.46 -7.98 2.93
C VAL A 136 -11.45 -9.00 1.78
N SER A 137 -10.28 -9.48 1.35
CA SER A 137 -10.06 -10.89 0.94
C SER A 137 -8.59 -11.14 0.55
N TYR A 138 -7.87 -11.98 1.29
CA TYR A 138 -6.51 -12.44 0.96
C TYR A 138 -6.48 -13.45 -0.21
N LYS A 139 -7.64 -13.85 -0.74
CA LYS A 139 -7.73 -15.06 -1.55
C LYS A 139 -7.48 -14.88 -3.05
N ASN A 140 -7.37 -13.67 -3.60
CA ASN A 140 -7.23 -13.51 -5.06
C ASN A 140 -6.68 -12.15 -5.56
N GLU A 141 -6.34 -11.20 -4.69
CA GLU A 141 -5.90 -9.86 -5.12
C GLU A 141 -4.44 -9.63 -4.76
N LYS A 142 -3.68 -8.99 -5.67
CA LYS A 142 -2.27 -8.62 -5.42
C LYS A 142 -2.23 -7.69 -4.20
N ILE A 143 -1.56 -8.12 -3.13
CA ILE A 143 -1.48 -7.31 -1.90
C ILE A 143 -0.35 -6.30 -2.06
N TYR A 144 -0.71 -5.03 -2.04
CA TYR A 144 0.21 -3.90 -2.03
C TYR A 144 -0.31 -2.79 -1.13
N TYR A 145 0.58 -1.83 -0.88
CA TYR A 145 0.36 -0.69 -0.02
C TYR A 145 0.58 0.59 -0.81
N VAL A 146 -0.22 1.60 -0.52
CA VAL A 146 -0.14 2.93 -1.14
C VAL A 146 0.14 3.93 -0.03
N HIS A 147 1.15 4.78 -0.22
CA HIS A 147 1.41 5.88 0.69
C HIS A 147 0.21 6.85 0.71
N ILE A 148 -0.07 7.51 1.84
CA ILE A 148 -1.17 8.49 1.98
C ILE A 148 -1.15 9.63 0.96
N SER A 149 0.01 9.93 0.38
CA SER A 149 0.14 10.92 -0.70
C SER A 149 -0.31 10.40 -2.07
N GLY A 150 -0.51 9.08 -2.22
CA GLY A 150 -0.80 8.41 -3.48
C GLY A 150 0.41 8.23 -4.39
N GLY A 151 1.54 8.90 -4.14
CA GLY A 151 2.69 8.91 -5.06
C GLY A 151 3.59 7.67 -5.02
N MET A 152 3.48 6.85 -3.97
CA MET A 152 4.43 5.76 -3.69
C MET A 152 3.67 4.49 -3.38
N LEU A 153 4.19 3.38 -3.90
CA LEU A 153 3.58 2.05 -3.87
C LEU A 153 4.62 1.06 -3.36
N VAL A 154 4.21 0.15 -2.49
CA VAL A 154 5.08 -0.91 -1.96
C VAL A 154 4.36 -2.24 -1.96
N TYR A 155 5.04 -3.32 -2.31
CA TYR A 155 4.58 -4.68 -2.00
C TYR A 155 5.65 -5.48 -1.26
N ILE A 156 5.19 -6.48 -0.52
CA ILE A 156 6.02 -7.43 0.22
C ILE A 156 5.89 -8.78 -0.48
N ILE A 157 7.00 -9.39 -0.87
CA ILE A 157 6.99 -10.81 -1.29
C ILE A 157 6.98 -11.64 -0.02
N SER A 158 5.91 -12.41 0.17
CA SER A 158 5.76 -13.32 1.27
C SER A 158 4.93 -14.50 0.82
N ASN A 159 5.40 -15.70 1.15
CA ASN A 159 4.68 -16.95 0.93
C ASN A 159 3.37 -17.02 1.73
N VAL A 160 3.11 -16.09 2.65
CA VAL A 160 1.85 -15.96 3.41
C VAL A 160 0.83 -15.10 2.66
N TYR A 161 1.27 -14.03 2.00
CA TYR A 161 0.38 -13.01 1.41
C TYR A 161 0.24 -13.13 -0.11
N ASN A 162 1.24 -13.64 -0.81
CA ASN A 162 1.35 -13.63 -2.26
C ASN A 162 1.67 -15.02 -2.83
N VAL A 163 0.96 -16.06 -2.36
CA VAL A 163 1.14 -17.48 -2.73
C VAL A 163 1.07 -17.72 -4.25
N HIS A 164 0.35 -16.88 -5.00
CA HIS A 164 0.21 -17.01 -6.45
C HIS A 164 1.36 -16.37 -7.25
N TYR A 165 2.28 -15.67 -6.59
CA TYR A 165 3.50 -15.09 -7.16
C TYR A 165 4.72 -15.99 -6.95
N ASN A 166 4.53 -17.31 -6.87
CA ASN A 166 5.61 -18.30 -6.73
C ASN A 166 6.62 -18.30 -7.88
N ASN A 167 6.35 -17.56 -8.96
CA ASN A 167 7.36 -17.15 -9.94
C ASN A 167 7.61 -15.65 -9.74
N PRO A 168 8.64 -15.25 -8.97
CA PRO A 168 9.04 -13.86 -8.92
C PRO A 168 9.30 -13.38 -10.36
N PRO A 169 8.83 -12.17 -10.73
CA PRO A 169 9.12 -11.61 -12.04
C PRO A 169 10.62 -11.68 -12.33
N THR A 170 11.06 -12.11 -13.50
CA THR A 170 12.48 -12.38 -13.84
C THR A 170 13.39 -11.16 -13.55
N ARG A 171 12.80 -9.95 -13.54
CA ARG A 171 13.48 -8.71 -13.14
C ARG A 171 13.72 -8.53 -11.64
N VAL A 172 12.88 -9.10 -10.78
CA VAL A 172 13.02 -9.09 -9.31
C VAL A 172 14.31 -9.80 -8.89
N VAL A 173 14.64 -10.89 -9.58
CA VAL A 173 15.90 -11.63 -9.43
C VAL A 173 17.09 -10.82 -9.99
N SER A 174 16.86 -10.02 -11.03
CA SER A 174 17.93 -9.29 -11.75
C SER A 174 18.54 -8.10 -10.99
N THR A 175 17.90 -7.58 -9.93
CA THR A 175 18.44 -6.48 -9.10
C THR A 175 19.55 -6.88 -8.11
N GLY A 176 20.15 -8.05 -8.28
CA GLY A 176 21.33 -8.48 -7.52
C GLY A 176 21.28 -9.92 -6.99
N MET A 177 20.25 -10.70 -7.30
CA MET A 177 20.19 -12.11 -6.93
C MET A 177 20.66 -12.94 -8.12
N THR A 178 21.93 -13.33 -8.12
CA THR A 178 22.40 -14.35 -9.06
C THR A 178 21.58 -15.62 -8.86
N SER A 179 21.22 -16.31 -9.94
CA SER A 179 20.37 -17.51 -9.99
C SER A 179 20.81 -18.71 -9.12
N ASN A 180 21.92 -18.57 -8.39
CA ASN A 180 22.50 -19.59 -7.52
C ASN A 180 22.45 -19.22 -6.02
N ASP A 181 21.98 -18.03 -5.65
CA ASP A 181 21.71 -17.71 -4.24
C ASP A 181 20.28 -18.19 -3.93
N GLU A 182 20.18 -19.37 -3.33
CA GLU A 182 19.00 -19.75 -2.57
C GLU A 182 18.65 -18.55 -1.66
N LEU A 183 17.41 -18.06 -1.73
CA LEU A 183 16.91 -17.04 -0.81
C LEU A 183 17.28 -17.49 0.60
N SER A 184 18.28 -16.84 1.19
CA SER A 184 18.58 -17.11 2.60
C SER A 184 17.26 -16.88 3.35
N PRO A 185 16.90 -17.72 4.34
CA PRO A 185 15.65 -17.57 5.10
C PRO A 185 15.46 -16.20 5.77
N LEU A 186 16.44 -15.29 5.63
CA LEU A 186 16.53 -13.96 6.21
C LEU A 186 16.63 -12.83 5.19
N ASP A 187 16.40 -13.06 3.89
CA ASP A 187 16.44 -12.00 2.86
C ASP A 187 15.09 -11.30 2.67
N TYR A 188 14.67 -10.58 3.71
CA TYR A 188 13.41 -9.85 3.72
C TYR A 188 13.60 -8.40 3.28
N GLY A 189 12.62 -7.89 2.53
CA GLY A 189 12.68 -6.54 2.02
C GLY A 189 11.36 -6.07 1.41
N PHE A 190 11.42 -4.90 0.80
CA PHE A 190 10.28 -4.24 0.18
C PHE A 190 10.57 -4.00 -1.29
N TYR A 191 9.53 -4.08 -2.10
CA TYR A 191 9.60 -3.66 -3.49
C TYR A 191 8.84 -2.37 -3.66
N TRP A 192 9.59 -1.32 -3.96
CA TRP A 192 9.09 0.04 -4.04
C TRP A 192 8.89 0.46 -5.49
N CYS A 193 7.74 1.07 -5.79
CA CYS A 193 7.45 1.67 -7.09
C CYS A 193 6.86 3.07 -6.93
N TRP A 194 7.12 3.92 -7.92
CA TRP A 194 6.45 5.20 -8.05
C TRP A 194 5.06 5.03 -8.67
N ASN A 195 4.08 5.80 -8.20
CA ASN A 195 2.79 5.89 -8.85
C ASN A 195 2.87 6.80 -10.08
N PHE A 196 3.11 6.20 -11.24
CA PHE A 196 3.20 6.90 -12.51
C PHE A 196 1.85 7.43 -13.04
N CYS A 197 0.71 7.03 -12.47
CA CYS A 197 -0.58 7.63 -12.80
C CYS A 197 -0.74 9.03 -12.18
N LEU A 198 0.07 9.37 -11.18
CA LEU A 198 0.06 10.66 -10.50
C LEU A 198 0.82 11.74 -11.28
N GLY A 199 0.27 12.15 -12.42
CA GLY A 199 0.81 13.25 -13.22
C GLY A 199 0.64 14.63 -12.54
N LYS A 200 1.25 15.68 -13.13
CA LYS A 200 1.21 17.06 -12.59
C LYS A 200 -0.19 17.57 -12.25
N ARG A 201 -1.21 17.13 -12.98
CA ARG A 201 -2.61 17.54 -12.80
C ARG A 201 -3.26 17.04 -11.50
N TRP A 202 -2.73 15.96 -10.92
CA TRP A 202 -3.21 15.39 -9.67
C TRP A 202 -2.47 15.96 -8.44
N ARG A 203 -1.58 16.94 -8.68
CA ARG A 203 -0.79 17.55 -7.63
C ARG A 203 -1.64 18.54 -6.85
N SER A 204 -1.69 18.31 -5.55
CA SER A 204 -2.27 19.19 -4.55
C SER A 204 -1.32 19.23 -3.36
N SER A 205 -1.62 20.05 -2.36
CA SER A 205 -0.86 20.06 -1.11
C SER A 205 -0.85 18.68 -0.41
N GLN A 206 -1.78 17.77 -0.72
CA GLN A 206 -1.88 16.43 -0.13
C GLN A 206 -1.07 15.37 -0.86
N THR A 207 -0.89 15.48 -2.18
CA THR A 207 -0.26 14.41 -2.98
C THR A 207 1.27 14.49 -3.03
N GLY A 208 1.84 15.54 -2.43
CA GLY A 208 3.27 15.70 -2.19
C GLY A 208 4.07 16.06 -3.44
N GLU A 209 5.20 16.73 -3.24
CA GLU A 209 6.15 17.02 -4.32
C GLU A 209 7.06 15.82 -4.62
N GLU A 210 7.62 15.78 -5.81
CA GLU A 210 8.58 14.74 -6.23
C GLU A 210 9.79 14.67 -5.29
N LYS A 211 10.29 15.83 -4.86
CA LYS A 211 11.36 15.93 -3.87
C LYS A 211 11.03 15.25 -2.53
N TYR A 212 9.77 15.30 -2.10
CA TYR A 212 9.35 14.61 -0.89
C TYR A 212 9.41 13.08 -1.07
N GLN A 213 9.05 12.59 -2.25
CA GLN A 213 9.08 11.17 -2.56
C GLN A 213 10.53 10.63 -2.53
N ASP A 214 11.49 11.39 -3.07
CA ASP A 214 12.92 11.05 -3.01
C ASP A 214 13.46 11.05 -1.58
N ILE A 215 13.13 12.08 -0.79
CA ILE A 215 13.51 12.17 0.63
C ILE A 215 12.94 10.98 1.40
N MET A 216 11.69 10.61 1.15
CA MET A 216 11.06 9.47 1.80
C MET A 216 11.77 8.17 1.46
N LEU A 217 12.07 7.92 0.19
CA LEU A 217 12.77 6.71 -0.23
C LEU A 217 14.17 6.63 0.41
N ALA A 218 14.88 7.76 0.48
CA ALA A 218 16.19 7.83 1.13
C ALA A 218 16.09 7.53 2.64
N ASP A 219 15.15 8.15 3.35
CA ASP A 219 14.94 7.89 4.78
C ASP A 219 14.49 6.44 5.05
N PHE A 220 13.61 5.91 4.21
CA PHE A 220 13.14 4.53 4.30
C PHE A 220 14.29 3.53 4.12
N ARG A 221 15.18 3.75 3.15
CA ARG A 221 16.41 2.94 2.98
C ARG A 221 17.32 3.01 4.19
N ALA A 222 17.58 4.21 4.71
CA ALA A 222 18.41 4.39 5.91
C ALA A 222 17.82 3.66 7.12
N PHE A 223 16.50 3.79 7.31
CA PHE A 223 15.78 3.06 8.34
C PHE A 223 15.90 1.54 8.18
N CYS A 224 15.68 0.99 6.98
CA CYS A 224 15.83 -0.44 6.71
C CYS A 224 17.26 -0.95 6.88
N ALA A 225 18.27 -0.09 6.65
CA ALA A 225 19.67 -0.40 6.91
C ALA A 225 20.04 -0.42 8.40
N ASN A 226 19.09 -0.11 9.29
CA ASN A 226 19.29 0.10 10.73
C ASN A 226 20.19 1.30 11.04
N ASP A 227 20.16 2.34 10.21
CA ASP A 227 20.89 3.57 10.49
C ASP A 227 20.42 4.19 11.82
N ASN A 228 21.39 4.66 12.62
CA ASN A 228 21.18 5.16 13.98
C ASN A 228 20.37 4.20 14.89
N ASN A 229 20.45 2.89 14.66
CA ASN A 229 19.69 1.85 15.36
C ASN A 229 18.16 2.02 15.31
N ARG A 230 17.63 2.78 14.33
CA ARG A 230 16.19 3.09 14.23
C ARG A 230 15.33 1.84 14.06
N LEU A 231 15.79 0.87 13.27
CA LEU A 231 15.06 -0.38 13.01
C LEU A 231 14.96 -1.24 14.28
N VAL A 232 16.09 -1.43 14.96
CA VAL A 232 16.16 -2.21 16.21
C VAL A 232 15.34 -1.55 17.31
N ASN A 233 15.41 -0.23 17.44
CA ASN A 233 14.63 0.51 18.43
C ASN A 233 13.13 0.34 18.17
N PHE A 234 12.70 0.47 16.91
CA PHE A 234 11.31 0.27 16.54
C PHE A 234 10.83 -1.17 16.80
N TRP A 235 11.67 -2.17 16.54
CA TRP A 235 11.36 -3.56 16.89
C TRP A 235 11.12 -3.73 18.39
N ASN A 236 11.98 -3.15 19.23
CA ASN A 236 11.83 -3.21 20.68
C ASN A 236 10.55 -2.51 21.14
N GLU A 237 10.28 -1.31 20.63
CA GLU A 237 9.04 -0.56 20.91
C GLU A 237 7.79 -1.40 20.67
N LEU A 238 7.73 -2.11 19.53
CA LEU A 238 6.59 -2.96 19.18
C LEU A 238 6.45 -4.18 20.10
N ASN A 239 7.56 -4.81 20.49
CA ASN A 239 7.51 -5.92 21.44
C ASN A 239 7.03 -5.46 22.81
N ASP A 240 7.50 -4.31 23.28
CA ASP A 240 7.06 -3.75 24.57
C ASP A 240 5.56 -3.44 24.55
N LEU A 241 5.06 -2.87 23.45
CA LEU A 241 3.62 -2.65 23.23
C LEU A 241 2.83 -3.97 23.23
N ALA A 242 3.35 -5.01 22.57
CA ALA A 242 2.71 -6.32 22.53
C ALA A 242 2.63 -6.95 23.94
N ASN A 243 3.75 -6.92 24.67
CA ASN A 243 3.83 -7.46 26.04
C ASN A 243 2.89 -6.72 26.99
N LYS A 244 2.81 -5.39 26.92
CA LYS A 244 1.84 -4.58 27.69
C LYS A 244 0.40 -5.03 27.42
N LYS A 245 0.01 -5.19 26.16
CA LYS A 245 -1.34 -5.64 25.79
C LYS A 245 -1.65 -7.07 26.26
N ILE A 246 -0.66 -7.96 26.25
CA ILE A 246 -0.81 -9.33 26.77
C ILE A 246 -1.07 -9.29 28.28
N ASN A 247 -0.29 -8.51 29.03
CA ASN A 247 -0.44 -8.35 30.47
C ASN A 247 -1.81 -7.74 30.84
N GLU A 248 -2.25 -6.71 30.11
CA GLU A 248 -3.58 -6.10 30.31
C GLU A 248 -4.73 -7.10 30.05
N LYS A 249 -4.59 -7.95 29.03
CA LYS A 249 -5.58 -9.00 28.75
C LYS A 249 -5.63 -10.03 29.87
N GLN A 250 -4.47 -10.48 30.36
CA GLN A 250 -4.37 -11.45 31.45
C GLN A 250 -5.00 -10.91 32.73
N GLN A 251 -4.71 -9.65 33.11
CA GLN A 251 -5.32 -8.99 34.26
C GLN A 251 -6.85 -8.87 34.15
N LYS A 252 -7.40 -8.58 32.96
CA LYS A 252 -8.86 -8.52 32.75
C LYS A 252 -9.55 -9.88 32.86
N SER A 253 -8.89 -10.96 32.43
CA SER A 253 -9.41 -12.32 32.61
C SER A 253 -9.37 -12.79 34.07
N SER A 254 -8.37 -12.36 34.85
CA SER A 254 -8.26 -12.70 36.27
C SER A 254 -9.26 -11.95 37.17
N ASN A 255 -9.72 -10.76 36.77
CA ASN A 255 -10.71 -9.98 37.53
C ASN A 255 -12.17 -10.34 37.20
N ASN A 256 -12.40 -11.19 36.20
CA ASN A 256 -13.73 -11.67 35.77
C ASN A 256 -14.00 -13.12 36.23
N HIS A 257 -13.21 -13.63 37.17
CA HIS A 257 -13.43 -14.86 37.93
C HIS A 257 -13.42 -14.51 39.42
#